data_AF-A0A3D2CGX5-F1
#
_entry.id   AF-A0A3D2CGX5-F1
#
_cell.length_a   1.000
_cell.length_b   1.000
_cell.length_c   1.000
_cell.angle_alpha   90.00
_cell.angle_beta   90.00
_cell.angle_gamma   90.00
#
_symmetry.space_group_name_H-M   'P 1'
#
loop_
_entity.id
_entity.type
_entity.pdbx_description
1 polymer ?
#
loop_
_entity_poly.entity_id
_entity_poly.type
_entity_poly.pdbx_seq_one_letter_code
_entity_poly.pdbx_strand_id
1 'polypeptide(L)'
;LLGPDPAVGFVGLALLRELCVTYTAELPIPPTIILSGGGFVDTHELGVPYCFDDHPKLAAWASELSHERTVVGPVPGQVLQLVPHAHGRPISVQSHPAVTSDPERLAKLRARPRPVGPLPLRTVLPSLDPAGWSAALTRVDRSLQALVAPLMAHPQGDAILGCHRWNDRVVGPHRVLLRLVDGPDGRVAWRALDLRESRFVALDGIDEATILQVWPFGIEVGLQDLDGLLSGTLLIWDVLGVALRHWSAHGPGMASALCALLSEAARPEATAVALADQLNALGHPTHPEQLVSPSPLRDSIEATADALT
;
A
#
# COMPACT_ATOMS: atom_id res chain seq x y z
N LEU A 1 -5.14 24.62 -24.24
CA LEU A 1 -4.13 24.36 -23.19
C LEU A 1 -4.68 23.58 -22.00
N LEU A 2 -6.00 23.38 -21.91
CA LEU A 2 -6.59 22.27 -21.16
C LEU A 2 -7.23 21.34 -22.21
N GLY A 3 -7.05 20.02 -22.05
CA GLY A 3 -7.74 19.02 -22.87
C GLY A 3 -9.24 18.99 -22.58
N PRO A 4 -10.00 18.03 -23.13
CA PRO A 4 -11.43 17.87 -22.84
C PRO A 4 -11.73 17.54 -21.37
N ASP A 5 -10.70 17.16 -20.60
CA ASP A 5 -10.79 16.86 -19.18
C ASP A 5 -9.90 17.84 -18.38
N PRO A 6 -10.48 18.67 -17.50
CA PRO A 6 -9.75 19.66 -16.70
C PRO A 6 -8.80 19.05 -15.66
N ALA A 7 -8.91 17.74 -15.36
CA ALA A 7 -7.98 17.04 -14.48
C ALA A 7 -6.66 16.66 -15.20
N VAL A 8 -6.62 16.71 -16.54
CA VAL A 8 -5.42 16.36 -17.32
C VAL A 8 -4.31 17.38 -17.05
N GLY A 9 -3.25 16.92 -16.38
CA GLY A 9 -2.10 17.73 -15.97
C GLY A 9 -2.06 18.11 -14.49
N PHE A 10 -3.12 17.81 -13.72
CA PHE A 10 -3.20 18.08 -12.28
C PHE A 10 -3.39 16.77 -11.48
N VAL A 11 -2.27 16.14 -11.09
CA VAL A 11 -2.27 14.84 -10.39
C VAL A 11 -3.20 14.82 -9.16
N GLY A 12 -3.21 15.88 -8.35
CA GLY A 12 -4.08 15.95 -7.17
C GLY A 12 -5.58 15.96 -7.51
N LEU A 13 -5.99 16.66 -8.58
CA LEU A 13 -7.38 16.66 -9.03
C LEU A 13 -7.76 15.33 -9.69
N ALA A 14 -6.83 14.72 -10.43
CA ALA A 14 -7.03 13.38 -11.00
C ALA A 14 -7.26 12.34 -9.89
N LEU A 15 -6.45 12.36 -8.84
CA LEU A 15 -6.62 11.49 -7.66
C LEU A 15 -7.95 11.75 -6.95
N LEU A 16 -8.29 13.03 -6.72
CA LEU A 16 -9.56 13.37 -6.07
C LEU A 16 -10.76 12.88 -6.87
N ARG A 17 -10.72 13.05 -8.20
CA ARG A 17 -11.74 12.52 -9.11
C ARG A 17 -11.78 11.00 -9.07
N GLU A 18 -10.63 10.32 -9.08
CA GLU A 18 -10.58 8.88 -9.02
C GLU A 18 -11.26 8.35 -7.75
N LEU A 19 -10.86 8.88 -6.59
CA LEU A 19 -11.38 8.47 -5.28
C LEU A 19 -12.85 8.83 -5.08
N CYS A 20 -13.25 10.04 -5.45
CA CYS A 20 -14.59 10.54 -5.15
C CYS A 20 -15.59 10.25 -6.27
N VAL A 21 -15.13 10.08 -7.51
CA VAL A 21 -16.00 9.95 -8.69
C VAL A 21 -15.89 8.61 -9.37
N THR A 22 -14.70 8.26 -9.86
CA THR A 22 -14.51 7.09 -10.71
C THR A 22 -14.77 5.79 -9.95
N TYR A 23 -14.20 5.65 -8.75
CA TYR A 23 -14.31 4.44 -7.95
C TYR A 23 -15.75 4.15 -7.48
N THR A 24 -16.56 5.20 -7.35
CA THR A 24 -17.95 5.10 -6.87
C THR A 24 -18.97 5.20 -8.01
N ALA A 25 -18.53 5.28 -9.27
CA ALA A 25 -19.40 5.57 -10.41
C ALA A 25 -20.43 4.46 -10.68
N GLU A 26 -20.09 3.21 -10.40
CA GLU A 26 -20.96 2.05 -10.62
C GLU A 26 -21.90 1.77 -9.45
N LEU A 27 -21.79 2.51 -8.35
CA LEU A 27 -22.66 2.33 -7.21
C LEU A 27 -24.05 2.90 -7.51
N PRO A 28 -25.13 2.15 -7.18
CA PRO A 28 -26.49 2.52 -7.55
C PRO A 28 -26.99 3.82 -6.89
N ILE A 29 -26.34 4.26 -5.82
CA ILE A 29 -26.64 5.48 -5.07
C ILE A 29 -25.31 6.19 -4.77
N PRO A 30 -25.21 7.52 -4.91
CA PRO A 30 -24.02 8.25 -4.53
C PRO A 30 -23.69 7.99 -3.04
N PRO A 31 -22.57 7.31 -2.73
CA PRO A 31 -22.24 7.01 -1.34
C PRO A 31 -21.76 8.26 -0.62
N THR A 32 -21.86 8.26 0.71
CA THR A 32 -20.96 9.09 1.51
C THR A 32 -19.55 8.56 1.39
N ILE A 33 -18.60 9.45 1.13
CA ILE A 33 -17.18 9.14 1.06
C ILE A 33 -16.52 9.63 2.34
N ILE A 34 -15.73 8.77 2.97
CA ILE A 34 -14.91 9.13 4.13
C ILE A 34 -13.45 9.14 3.69
N LEU A 35 -12.83 10.32 3.75
CA LEU A 35 -11.40 10.51 3.51
C LEU A 35 -10.67 10.45 4.85
N SER A 36 -10.12 9.28 5.18
CA SER A 36 -9.41 9.03 6.43
C SER A 36 -8.06 8.38 6.17
N GLY A 37 -7.13 8.54 7.11
CA GLY A 37 -5.80 7.92 7.08
C GLY A 37 -4.87 8.58 8.10
N GLY A 38 -3.66 8.04 8.26
CA GLY A 38 -2.66 8.60 9.17
C GLY A 38 -2.07 9.94 8.72
N GLY A 39 -2.36 10.37 7.48
CA GLY A 39 -1.57 11.38 6.79
C GLY A 39 -0.16 10.86 6.45
N PHE A 40 0.55 11.59 5.60
CA PHE A 40 1.98 11.44 5.38
C PHE A 40 2.69 12.50 6.19
N VAL A 41 2.91 12.17 7.46
CA VAL A 41 3.64 12.99 8.42
C VAL A 41 5.12 12.58 8.46
N ASP A 42 5.56 11.71 7.55
CA ASP A 42 6.95 11.32 7.54
C ASP A 42 7.83 12.56 7.38
N THR A 43 8.74 12.60 8.32
CA THR A 43 9.52 13.73 8.74
C THR A 43 10.70 14.01 7.79
N HIS A 44 10.77 13.27 6.68
CA HIS A 44 11.96 13.14 5.84
C HIS A 44 11.69 13.12 4.33
N GLU A 45 10.45 13.30 3.86
CA GLU A 45 10.10 13.01 2.47
C GLU A 45 9.87 14.25 1.60
N LEU A 46 10.16 14.12 0.30
CA LEU A 46 10.15 15.15 -0.76
C LEU A 46 8.77 15.79 -1.02
N GLY A 47 7.77 15.43 -0.22
CA GLY A 47 6.41 15.94 -0.25
C GLY A 47 6.21 17.17 0.63
N VAL A 48 5.11 17.87 0.39
CA VAL A 48 4.54 18.74 1.42
C VAL A 48 3.93 17.81 2.47
N PRO A 49 4.17 18.00 3.78
CA PRO A 49 3.52 17.20 4.81
C PRO A 49 2.02 17.17 4.55
N TYR A 50 1.47 15.97 4.34
CA TYR A 50 0.03 15.77 4.26
C TYR A 50 -0.41 15.29 5.63
N CYS A 51 -0.81 16.21 6.48
CA CYS A 51 -1.16 15.88 7.85
C CYS A 51 -2.59 15.31 7.90
N PHE A 52 -2.86 14.48 8.89
CA PHE A 52 -4.20 13.92 9.10
C PHE A 52 -5.29 14.99 9.31
N ASP A 53 -4.92 16.23 9.66
CA ASP A 53 -5.81 17.37 9.80
C ASP A 53 -6.03 18.14 8.48
N ASP A 54 -5.45 17.67 7.36
CA ASP A 54 -5.76 18.17 6.02
C ASP A 54 -7.01 17.48 5.43
N HIS A 55 -7.43 16.33 5.97
CA HIS A 55 -8.64 15.60 5.52
C HIS A 55 -9.91 16.47 5.51
N PRO A 56 -10.24 17.27 6.55
CA PRO A 56 -11.43 18.11 6.53
C PRO A 56 -11.43 19.10 5.36
N LYS A 57 -10.27 19.68 5.05
CA LYS A 57 -10.11 20.64 3.97
C LYS A 57 -10.24 19.97 2.60
N LEU A 58 -9.62 18.81 2.44
CA LEU A 58 -9.76 18.00 1.22
C LEU A 58 -11.19 17.54 1.00
N ALA A 59 -11.88 17.12 2.05
CA ALA A 59 -13.29 16.71 2.00
C ALA A 59 -14.22 17.88 1.66
N ALA A 60 -13.95 19.08 2.16
CA ALA A 60 -14.68 20.29 1.79
C ALA A 60 -14.54 20.58 0.28
N TRP A 61 -13.32 20.55 -0.25
CA TRP A 61 -13.08 20.71 -1.69
C TRP A 61 -13.73 19.60 -2.52
N ALA A 62 -13.63 18.35 -2.09
CA ALA A 62 -14.24 17.22 -2.77
C ALA A 62 -15.77 17.33 -2.82
N SER A 63 -16.39 17.79 -1.72
CA SER A 63 -17.83 18.05 -1.64
C SER A 63 -18.25 19.21 -2.52
N GLU A 64 -17.44 20.26 -2.64
CA GLU A 64 -17.70 21.39 -3.54
C GLU A 64 -17.61 20.98 -5.03
N LEU A 65 -16.64 20.12 -5.35
CA LEU A 65 -16.39 19.65 -6.72
C LEU A 65 -17.30 18.49 -7.14
N SER A 66 -17.95 17.79 -6.21
CA SER A 66 -18.79 16.62 -6.48
C SER A 66 -20.26 16.95 -6.29
N HIS A 67 -21.06 16.83 -7.35
CA HIS A 67 -22.50 16.99 -7.23
C HIS A 67 -23.12 15.83 -6.44
N GLU A 68 -24.02 16.15 -5.49
CA GLU A 68 -24.81 15.19 -4.68
C GLU A 68 -24.01 14.24 -3.79
N ARG A 69 -22.68 14.35 -3.73
CA ARG A 69 -21.85 13.53 -2.85
C ARG A 69 -21.58 14.23 -1.53
N THR A 70 -21.66 13.46 -0.45
CA THR A 70 -21.22 13.89 0.87
C THR A 70 -19.82 13.34 1.10
N VAL A 71 -18.82 14.22 1.23
CA VAL A 71 -17.45 13.80 1.56
C VAL A 71 -17.09 14.31 2.95
N VAL A 72 -16.61 13.41 3.82
CA VAL A 72 -16.21 13.74 5.19
C VAL A 72 -14.75 13.39 5.39
N GLY A 73 -14.00 14.31 5.99
CA GLY A 73 -12.60 14.10 6.35
C GLY A 73 -12.43 14.21 7.86
N PRO A 74 -12.63 13.14 8.63
CA PRO A 74 -12.51 13.20 10.09
C PRO A 74 -11.06 13.49 10.52
N VAL A 75 -10.89 14.21 11.62
CA VAL A 75 -9.59 14.33 12.31
C VAL A 75 -9.44 13.23 13.38
N PRO A 76 -8.22 12.88 13.81
CA PRO A 76 -8.01 11.91 14.88
C PRO A 76 -8.84 12.24 16.13
N GLY A 77 -9.49 11.21 16.67
CA GLY A 77 -10.41 11.34 17.80
C GLY A 77 -11.84 11.66 17.41
N GLN A 78 -12.14 12.01 16.16
CA GLN A 78 -13.52 12.12 15.71
C GLN A 78 -14.14 10.73 15.46
N VAL A 79 -15.29 10.49 16.08
CA VAL A 79 -16.12 9.31 15.91
C VAL A 79 -17.29 9.69 15.00
N LEU A 80 -17.38 9.01 13.86
CA LEU A 80 -18.46 9.19 12.90
C LEU A 80 -19.58 8.18 13.19
N GLN A 81 -20.78 8.68 13.47
CA GLN A 81 -21.97 7.83 13.53
C GLN A 81 -22.70 7.85 12.19
N LEU A 82 -22.72 6.70 11.53
CA LEU A 82 -23.49 6.47 10.31
C LEU A 82 -24.89 6.00 10.72
N VAL A 83 -25.93 6.73 10.34
CA VAL A 83 -27.31 6.23 10.50
C VAL A 83 -27.68 5.50 9.21
N PRO A 84 -28.29 4.31 9.30
CA PRO A 84 -28.84 3.64 8.13
C PRO A 84 -29.95 4.52 7.54
N HIS A 85 -29.62 5.22 6.46
CA HIS A 85 -30.60 5.81 5.56
C HIS A 85 -30.28 5.23 4.18
N ALA A 86 -31.28 5.13 3.29
CA ALA A 86 -31.10 4.74 1.88
C ALA A 86 -29.99 5.51 1.13
N HIS A 87 -29.45 6.60 1.70
CA HIS A 87 -28.40 7.45 1.12
C HIS A 87 -27.18 7.65 2.05
N GLY A 88 -27.10 6.91 3.18
CA GLY A 88 -25.94 6.85 4.07
C GLY A 88 -25.32 8.20 4.47
N ARG A 89 -26.08 9.18 4.96
CA ARG A 89 -25.48 10.45 5.46
C ARG A 89 -24.88 10.26 6.87
N PRO A 90 -23.63 10.69 7.12
CA PRO A 90 -23.07 10.75 8.47
C PRO A 90 -23.77 11.87 9.23
N ILE A 91 -24.26 11.56 10.43
CA ILE A 91 -25.20 12.46 11.15
C ILE A 91 -24.58 13.05 12.41
N SER A 92 -23.54 12.44 12.98
CA SER A 92 -22.85 13.03 14.11
C SER A 92 -21.34 12.77 14.07
N VAL A 93 -20.61 13.80 14.48
CA VAL A 93 -19.18 13.76 14.73
C VAL A 93 -19.02 14.01 16.22
N GLN A 94 -18.67 12.97 16.98
CA GLN A 94 -18.32 13.11 18.39
C GLN A 94 -16.80 13.14 18.53
N SER A 95 -16.27 13.79 19.57
CA SER A 95 -14.84 13.75 19.87
C SER A 95 -14.57 12.78 21.02
N HIS A 96 -13.67 11.83 20.81
CA HIS A 96 -13.20 10.90 21.82
C HIS A 96 -12.07 11.55 22.64
N PRO A 97 -12.22 11.71 23.97
CA PRO A 97 -11.31 12.54 24.78
C PRO A 97 -9.89 11.97 24.90
N ALA A 98 -9.70 10.67 24.68
CA ALA A 98 -8.38 10.02 24.75
C ALA A 98 -7.49 10.28 23.51
N VAL A 99 -8.04 10.85 22.44
CA VAL A 99 -7.30 11.10 21.20
C VAL A 99 -7.42 12.57 20.86
N THR A 100 -6.31 13.28 20.98
CA THR A 100 -6.23 14.72 20.69
C THR A 100 -5.12 14.98 19.67
N SER A 101 -5.36 15.96 18.80
CA SER A 101 -4.32 16.49 17.92
C SER A 101 -3.47 17.49 18.69
N ASP A 102 -2.14 17.37 18.59
CA ASP A 102 -1.20 18.37 19.11
C ASP A 102 -0.95 19.44 18.02
N PRO A 103 -1.55 20.65 18.13
CA PRO A 103 -1.43 21.68 17.11
C PRO A 103 0.00 22.24 17.00
N GLU A 104 0.77 22.22 18.09
CA GLU A 104 2.15 22.71 18.08
C GLU A 104 3.05 21.72 17.31
N ARG A 105 2.88 20.43 17.56
CA ARG A 105 3.55 19.38 16.79
C ARG A 105 3.19 19.45 15.30
N LEU A 106 1.92 19.65 14.96
CA LEU A 106 1.47 19.82 13.58
C LEU A 106 2.07 21.06 12.91
N ALA A 107 2.11 22.20 13.60
CA ALA A 107 2.75 23.41 13.09
C ALA A 107 4.25 23.20 12.85
N LYS A 108 4.94 22.53 13.79
CA LYS A 108 6.35 22.15 13.63
C LYS A 108 6.59 21.24 12.42
N LEU A 109 5.68 20.30 12.16
CA LEU A 109 5.76 19.41 10.99
C LEU A 109 5.59 20.17 9.68
N ARG A 110 4.58 21.04 9.59
CA ARG A 110 4.32 21.88 8.40
C ARG A 110 5.44 22.88 8.12
N ALA A 111 6.13 23.37 9.16
CA ALA A 111 7.23 24.31 9.04
C ALA A 111 8.56 23.66 8.60
N ARG A 112 8.64 22.33 8.48
CA ARG A 112 9.88 21.66 8.09
C ARG A 112 10.28 22.04 6.66
N PRO A 113 11.58 22.27 6.41
CA PRO A 113 12.05 22.52 5.06
C PRO A 113 11.81 21.30 4.18
N ARG A 114 11.37 21.54 2.95
CA ARG A 114 11.15 20.50 1.96
C ARG A 114 12.50 19.87 1.58
N PRO A 115 12.68 18.55 1.76
CA PRO A 115 13.89 17.88 1.32
C PRO A 115 14.02 18.02 -0.21
N VAL A 116 15.25 18.08 -0.71
CA VAL A 116 15.57 18.10 -2.14
C VAL A 116 16.55 16.97 -2.42
N GLY A 117 16.25 16.12 -3.41
CA GLY A 117 17.10 14.99 -3.80
C GLY A 117 16.31 13.70 -3.97
N PRO A 118 16.96 12.56 -4.25
CA PRO A 118 16.30 11.25 -4.28
C PRO A 118 15.99 10.76 -2.86
N LEU A 119 14.84 10.09 -2.68
CA LEU A 119 14.52 9.43 -1.41
C LEU A 119 15.47 8.24 -1.19
N PRO A 120 16.25 8.19 -0.10
CA PRO A 120 17.02 7.00 0.22
C PRO A 120 16.06 5.85 0.55
N LEU A 121 16.36 4.65 0.06
CA LEU A 121 15.69 3.45 0.53
C LEU A 121 16.08 3.23 1.99
N ARG A 122 15.11 3.00 2.86
CA ARG A 122 15.34 2.69 4.27
C ARG A 122 14.77 1.32 4.56
N THR A 123 15.23 0.71 5.65
CA THR A 123 14.64 -0.54 6.11
C THR A 123 13.76 -0.28 7.31
N VAL A 124 12.67 -1.06 7.44
CA VAL A 124 11.79 -1.00 8.61
C VAL A 124 12.38 -1.85 9.72
N LEU A 125 12.81 -3.06 9.37
CA LEU A 125 13.42 -4.00 10.29
C LEU A 125 14.94 -3.80 10.39
N PRO A 126 15.52 -4.15 11.55
CA PRO A 126 16.97 -4.13 11.74
C PRO A 126 17.70 -5.01 10.71
N SER A 127 18.90 -4.59 10.33
CA SER A 127 19.78 -5.37 9.45
C SER A 127 20.09 -6.75 10.04
N LEU A 128 20.21 -7.74 9.17
CA LEU A 128 20.48 -9.13 9.55
C LEU A 128 21.98 -9.39 9.65
N ASP A 129 22.37 -10.30 10.54
CA ASP A 129 23.71 -10.87 10.54
C ASP A 129 23.89 -11.86 9.37
N PRO A 130 25.12 -12.35 9.08
CA PRO A 130 25.35 -13.26 7.96
C PRO A 130 24.52 -14.55 7.96
N ALA A 131 24.26 -15.12 9.14
CA ALA A 131 23.46 -16.33 9.27
C ALA A 131 21.97 -16.05 9.02
N GLY A 132 21.45 -14.98 9.61
CA GLY A 132 20.09 -14.49 9.44
C GLY A 132 19.80 -14.11 8.01
N TRP A 133 20.74 -13.45 7.32
CA TRP A 133 20.62 -13.11 5.90
C TRP A 133 20.42 -14.35 5.02
N SER A 134 21.25 -15.38 5.20
CA SER A 134 21.15 -16.63 4.44
C SER A 134 19.81 -17.35 4.69
N ALA A 135 19.37 -17.38 5.94
CA ALA A 135 18.10 -17.98 6.33
C ALA A 135 16.90 -17.21 5.77
N ALA A 136 16.92 -15.87 5.84
CA ALA A 136 15.90 -15.00 5.26
C ALA A 136 15.83 -15.16 3.74
N LEU A 137 16.98 -15.20 3.06
CA LEU A 137 17.02 -15.38 1.60
C LEU A 137 16.38 -16.71 1.19
N THR A 138 16.63 -17.78 1.94
CA THR A 138 16.02 -19.09 1.69
C THR A 138 14.49 -19.06 1.88
N ARG A 139 13.99 -18.36 2.90
CA ARG A 139 12.55 -18.19 3.12
C ARG A 139 11.91 -17.33 2.03
N VAL A 140 12.52 -16.21 1.69
CA VAL A 140 12.08 -15.33 0.61
C VAL A 140 12.02 -16.09 -0.70
N ASP A 141 13.06 -16.86 -1.07
CA ASP A 141 13.07 -17.64 -2.30
C ASP A 141 11.92 -18.65 -2.38
N ARG A 142 11.58 -19.28 -1.25
CA ARG A 142 10.44 -20.19 -1.16
C ARG A 142 9.11 -19.44 -1.33
N SER A 143 8.94 -18.35 -0.59
CA SER A 143 7.71 -17.56 -0.57
C SER A 143 7.45 -16.86 -1.91
N LEU A 144 8.50 -16.42 -2.61
CA LEU A 144 8.40 -15.84 -3.95
C LEU A 144 7.74 -16.81 -4.95
N GLN A 145 7.97 -18.12 -4.82
CA GLN A 145 7.32 -19.09 -5.71
C GLN A 145 5.82 -19.18 -5.49
N ALA A 146 5.35 -19.04 -4.24
CA ALA A 146 3.93 -18.99 -3.94
C ALA A 146 3.24 -17.76 -4.56
N LEU A 147 4.00 -16.68 -4.80
CA LEU A 147 3.47 -15.45 -5.40
C LEU A 147 3.38 -15.47 -6.93
N VAL A 148 4.01 -16.42 -7.62
CA VAL A 148 4.03 -16.43 -9.09
C VAL A 148 2.62 -16.58 -9.67
N ALA A 149 1.90 -17.63 -9.27
CA ALA A 149 0.56 -17.89 -9.78
C ALA A 149 -0.42 -16.72 -9.54
N PRO A 150 -0.55 -16.17 -8.31
CA PRO A 150 -1.47 -15.06 -8.09
C PRO A 150 -0.99 -13.76 -8.75
N LEU A 151 0.33 -13.54 -8.91
CA LEU A 151 0.84 -12.42 -9.71
C LEU A 151 0.45 -12.55 -11.19
N MET A 152 0.53 -13.75 -11.77
CA MET A 152 0.13 -14.01 -13.16
C MET A 152 -1.39 -13.89 -13.36
N ALA A 153 -2.19 -14.13 -12.31
CA ALA A 153 -3.64 -13.93 -12.35
C ALA A 153 -4.07 -12.46 -12.15
N HIS A 154 -3.18 -11.61 -11.64
CA HIS A 154 -3.43 -10.18 -11.46
C HIS A 154 -3.31 -9.44 -12.82
N PRO A 155 -4.01 -8.31 -13.05
CA PRO A 155 -3.82 -7.48 -14.26
C PRO A 155 -2.36 -7.05 -14.53
N GLN A 156 -1.51 -7.07 -13.49
CA GLN A 156 -0.08 -6.85 -13.64
C GLN A 156 0.63 -8.02 -14.32
N GLY A 157 0.16 -9.25 -14.12
CA GLY A 157 0.61 -10.42 -14.86
C GLY A 157 0.40 -10.26 -16.35
N ASP A 158 -0.76 -9.75 -16.78
CA ASP A 158 -1.02 -9.45 -18.19
C ASP A 158 -0.04 -8.42 -18.76
N ALA A 159 0.24 -7.36 -18.00
CA ALA A 159 1.24 -6.35 -18.40
C ALA A 159 2.65 -6.96 -18.52
N ILE A 160 3.03 -7.84 -17.59
CA ILE A 160 4.31 -8.55 -17.57
C ILE A 160 4.44 -9.48 -18.80
N LEU A 161 3.38 -10.24 -19.10
CA LEU A 161 3.35 -11.21 -20.20
C LEU A 161 3.33 -10.50 -21.56
N GLY A 162 2.54 -9.43 -21.69
CA GLY A 162 2.37 -8.65 -22.91
C GLY A 162 3.54 -7.70 -23.23
N CYS A 163 4.45 -7.46 -22.29
CA CYS A 163 5.62 -6.61 -22.52
C CYS A 163 6.70 -7.36 -23.32
N HIS A 164 6.61 -7.26 -24.65
CA HIS A 164 7.59 -7.85 -25.55
C HIS A 164 8.76 -6.91 -25.90
N ARG A 165 8.57 -5.59 -25.72
CA ARG A 165 9.58 -4.57 -26.01
C ARG A 165 9.71 -3.55 -24.87
N TRP A 166 10.94 -3.13 -24.60
CA TRP A 166 11.28 -2.09 -23.62
C TRP A 166 12.48 -1.30 -24.13
N ASN A 167 12.39 0.03 -24.19
CA ASN A 167 13.44 0.91 -24.73
C ASN A 167 14.03 0.40 -26.07
N ASP A 168 13.13 0.14 -27.03
CA ASP A 168 13.43 -0.41 -28.37
C ASP A 168 14.05 -1.80 -28.43
N ARG A 169 14.27 -2.46 -27.29
CA ARG A 169 14.84 -3.82 -27.20
C ARG A 169 13.75 -4.86 -27.04
N VAL A 170 14.00 -6.07 -27.56
CA VAL A 170 13.17 -7.25 -27.25
C VAL A 170 13.48 -7.67 -25.82
N VAL A 171 12.45 -7.80 -24.99
CA VAL A 171 12.61 -8.23 -23.61
C VAL A 171 12.83 -9.74 -23.59
N GLY A 172 13.83 -10.20 -22.85
CA GLY A 172 14.12 -11.63 -22.63
C GLY A 172 13.18 -12.27 -21.59
N PRO A 173 13.25 -13.60 -21.40
CA PRO A 173 12.29 -14.34 -20.57
C PRO A 173 12.25 -13.93 -19.08
N HIS A 174 13.30 -13.27 -18.59
CA HIS A 174 13.30 -12.64 -17.28
C HIS A 174 12.55 -11.30 -17.34
N ARG A 175 11.41 -11.20 -16.65
CA ARG A 175 10.51 -10.04 -16.80
C ARG A 175 10.46 -9.10 -15.62
N VAL A 176 10.55 -9.63 -14.40
CA VAL A 176 10.46 -8.86 -13.17
C VAL A 176 11.76 -9.02 -12.43
N LEU A 177 12.48 -7.94 -12.15
CA LEU A 177 13.70 -7.94 -11.36
C LEU A 177 13.39 -7.62 -9.90
N LEU A 178 13.95 -8.39 -8.98
CA LEU A 178 13.98 -8.05 -7.55
C LEU A 178 15.42 -7.80 -7.13
N ARG A 179 15.65 -6.62 -6.57
CA ARG A 179 16.89 -6.23 -5.91
C ARG A 179 16.69 -6.31 -4.40
N LEU A 180 17.34 -7.27 -3.76
CA LEU A 180 17.29 -7.48 -2.31
C LEU A 180 18.55 -6.88 -1.70
N VAL A 181 18.39 -5.80 -0.95
CA VAL A 181 19.50 -4.99 -0.42
C VAL A 181 19.63 -5.10 1.09
N ASP A 182 20.58 -4.34 1.65
CA ASP A 182 20.91 -4.29 3.08
C ASP A 182 21.47 -5.59 3.64
N GLY A 183 22.23 -6.32 2.81
CA GLY A 183 22.95 -7.48 3.26
C GLY A 183 24.21 -7.15 4.04
N PRO A 184 24.71 -8.09 4.86
CA PRO A 184 25.99 -7.96 5.54
C PRO A 184 27.08 -7.52 4.56
N ASP A 185 27.91 -6.56 4.97
CA ASP A 185 28.95 -5.95 4.14
C ASP A 185 28.45 -5.29 2.85
N GLY A 186 27.20 -4.83 2.83
CA GLY A 186 26.58 -4.20 1.66
C GLY A 186 26.15 -5.20 0.57
N ARG A 187 26.00 -6.47 0.93
CA ARG A 187 25.63 -7.53 -0.01
C ARG A 187 24.25 -7.27 -0.63
N VAL A 188 24.15 -7.54 -1.92
CA VAL A 188 22.91 -7.49 -2.70
C VAL A 188 22.63 -8.87 -3.28
N ALA A 189 21.37 -9.30 -3.25
CA ALA A 189 20.92 -10.51 -3.93
C ALA A 189 19.90 -10.13 -5.02
N TRP A 190 20.05 -10.75 -6.19
CA TRP A 190 19.17 -10.51 -7.34
C TRP A 190 18.30 -11.73 -7.60
N ARG A 191 17.02 -11.49 -7.85
CA ARG A 191 16.08 -12.49 -8.37
C ARG A 191 15.38 -11.97 -9.59
N ALA A 192 15.02 -12.85 -10.51
CA ALA A 192 14.11 -12.49 -11.59
C ALA A 192 13.04 -13.54 -11.82
N LEU A 193 11.83 -13.09 -12.16
CA LEU A 193 10.79 -13.98 -12.66
C LEU A 193 11.15 -14.45 -14.07
N ASP A 194 11.54 -15.72 -14.21
CA ASP A 194 11.71 -16.38 -15.50
C ASP A 194 10.39 -17.00 -15.93
N LEU A 195 9.80 -16.49 -17.02
CA LEU A 195 8.53 -17.00 -17.53
C LEU A 195 8.63 -18.42 -18.12
N ARG A 196 9.82 -18.87 -18.56
CA ARG A 196 10.01 -20.22 -19.09
C ARG A 196 9.92 -21.26 -17.99
N GLU A 197 10.45 -20.92 -16.82
CA GLU A 197 10.47 -21.78 -15.65
C GLU A 197 9.29 -21.52 -14.71
N SER A 198 8.52 -20.45 -14.97
CA SER A 198 7.41 -19.98 -14.12
C SER A 198 7.81 -19.84 -12.65
N ARG A 199 9.01 -19.29 -12.41
CA ARG A 199 9.58 -19.17 -11.08
C ARG A 199 10.56 -18.01 -10.97
N PHE A 200 10.79 -17.55 -9.74
CA PHE A 200 11.91 -16.64 -9.47
C PHE A 200 13.23 -17.42 -9.45
N VAL A 201 14.21 -16.93 -10.20
CA VAL A 201 15.56 -17.50 -10.31
C VAL A 201 16.61 -16.52 -9.82
N ALA A 202 17.72 -17.02 -9.27
CA ALA A 202 18.87 -16.20 -8.88
C ALA A 202 19.61 -15.68 -10.12
N LEU A 203 20.06 -14.42 -10.04
CA LEU A 203 20.89 -13.79 -11.06
C LEU A 203 22.19 -13.29 -10.45
N ASP A 204 23.24 -13.35 -11.25
CA ASP A 204 24.56 -12.80 -10.94
C ASP A 204 24.98 -11.80 -12.02
N GLY A 205 25.91 -10.90 -11.68
CA GLY A 205 26.54 -10.00 -12.66
C GLY A 205 25.63 -8.94 -13.27
N ILE A 206 24.60 -8.49 -12.54
CA ILE A 206 23.72 -7.41 -13.00
C ILE A 206 24.48 -6.08 -13.00
N ASP A 207 24.46 -5.39 -14.14
CA ASP A 207 24.95 -4.01 -14.25
C ASP A 207 23.87 -3.03 -13.76
N GLU A 208 24.06 -2.52 -12.54
CA GLU A 208 23.10 -1.63 -11.88
C GLU A 208 22.80 -0.36 -12.68
N ALA A 209 23.77 0.16 -13.43
CA ALA A 209 23.61 1.39 -14.20
C ALA A 209 22.58 1.25 -15.35
N THR A 210 22.26 0.01 -15.73
CA THR A 210 21.39 -0.29 -16.87
C THR A 210 20.03 -0.85 -16.48
N ILE A 211 19.73 -1.01 -15.18
CA ILE A 211 18.51 -1.70 -14.72
C ILE A 211 17.25 -1.12 -15.36
N LEU A 212 17.03 0.19 -15.23
CA LEU A 212 15.85 0.85 -15.78
C LEU A 212 15.81 0.84 -17.32
N GLN A 213 16.95 0.64 -17.96
CA GLN A 213 17.05 0.55 -19.43
C GLN A 213 16.70 -0.86 -19.94
N VAL A 214 16.99 -1.89 -19.14
CA VAL A 214 16.90 -3.31 -19.56
C VAL A 214 15.64 -3.97 -19.01
N TRP A 215 15.21 -3.62 -17.80
CA TRP A 215 14.15 -4.32 -17.09
C TRP A 215 12.88 -3.47 -17.04
N PRO A 216 11.79 -3.90 -17.70
CA PRO A 216 10.54 -3.15 -17.71
C PRO A 216 9.84 -3.14 -16.34
N PHE A 217 10.05 -4.16 -15.52
CA PHE A 217 9.42 -4.26 -14.20
C PHE A 217 10.44 -4.64 -13.15
N GLY A 218 10.26 -4.09 -11.95
CA GLY A 218 11.00 -4.57 -10.79
C GLY A 218 10.71 -3.84 -9.50
N ILE A 219 11.31 -4.39 -8.46
CA ILE A 219 11.19 -3.98 -7.07
C ILE A 219 12.59 -3.97 -6.44
N GLU A 220 12.85 -2.97 -5.62
CA GLU A 220 14.02 -2.88 -4.76
C GLU A 220 13.55 -2.73 -3.31
N VAL A 221 14.02 -3.61 -2.41
CA VAL A 221 13.57 -3.71 -1.02
C VAL A 221 14.66 -4.36 -0.15
N GLY A 222 14.72 -4.04 1.14
CA GLY A 222 15.58 -4.75 2.08
C GLY A 222 15.16 -6.21 2.22
N LEU A 223 16.12 -7.16 2.29
CA LEU A 223 15.76 -8.58 2.40
C LEU A 223 14.93 -8.88 3.65
N GLN A 224 15.30 -8.27 4.77
CA GLN A 224 14.60 -8.43 6.05
C GLN A 224 13.16 -7.93 5.97
N ASP A 225 12.92 -6.84 5.25
CA ASP A 225 11.59 -6.26 5.13
C ASP A 225 10.72 -7.11 4.20
N LEU A 226 11.29 -7.63 3.10
CA LEU A 226 10.56 -8.56 2.26
C LEU A 226 10.27 -9.88 2.99
N ASP A 227 11.23 -10.42 3.76
CA ASP A 227 11.00 -11.60 4.60
C ASP A 227 9.92 -11.34 5.67
N GLY A 228 9.95 -10.17 6.31
CA GLY A 228 8.93 -9.73 7.27
C GLY A 228 7.55 -9.59 6.63
N LEU A 229 7.47 -8.97 5.45
CA LEU A 229 6.23 -8.84 4.69
C LEU A 229 5.68 -10.21 4.29
N LEU A 230 6.51 -11.11 3.76
CA LEU A 230 6.09 -12.44 3.33
C LEU A 230 5.72 -13.34 4.51
N SER A 231 6.37 -13.19 5.66
CA SER A 231 6.03 -13.93 6.89
C SER A 231 4.85 -13.33 7.65
N GLY A 232 4.47 -12.08 7.36
CA GLY A 232 3.35 -11.40 8.02
C GLY A 232 3.73 -10.64 9.29
N THR A 233 5.02 -10.44 9.57
CA THR A 233 5.48 -9.61 10.69
C THR A 233 5.56 -8.12 10.33
N LEU A 234 5.47 -7.79 9.05
CA LEU A 234 5.26 -6.43 8.53
C LEU A 234 4.00 -6.39 7.67
N LEU A 235 3.32 -5.24 7.68
CA LEU A 235 2.22 -4.95 6.77
C LEU A 235 2.75 -4.23 5.52
N ILE A 236 2.03 -4.36 4.39
CA ILE A 236 2.45 -3.73 3.14
C ILE A 236 2.61 -2.21 3.26
N TRP A 237 1.80 -1.55 4.10
CA TRP A 237 1.87 -0.11 4.32
C TRP A 237 3.12 0.34 5.06
N ASP A 238 3.74 -0.53 5.85
CA ASP A 238 5.00 -0.23 6.54
C ASP A 238 6.15 -0.07 5.54
N VAL A 239 6.09 -0.79 4.41
CA VAL A 239 7.17 -0.82 3.42
C VAL A 239 6.92 0.05 2.19
N LEU A 240 5.65 0.21 1.76
CA LEU A 240 5.31 0.79 0.45
C LEU A 240 5.83 2.21 0.23
N GLY A 241 5.85 3.03 1.30
CA GLY A 241 6.28 4.43 1.22
C GLY A 241 7.78 4.64 1.41
N VAL A 242 8.43 3.79 2.21
CA VAL A 242 9.74 4.11 2.82
C VAL A 242 10.81 3.06 2.52
N ALA A 243 10.41 1.78 2.41
CA ALA A 243 11.30 0.64 2.29
C ALA A 243 11.19 -0.11 0.97
N LEU A 244 10.41 0.41 0.03
CA LEU A 244 10.20 -0.20 -1.27
C LEU A 244 10.31 0.82 -2.40
N ARG A 245 11.13 0.52 -3.39
CA ARG A 245 11.12 1.19 -4.69
C ARG A 245 10.61 0.22 -5.72
N HIS A 246 9.92 0.74 -6.72
CA HIS A 246 9.41 -0.08 -7.80
C HIS A 246 9.43 0.69 -9.12
N TRP A 247 9.46 -0.05 -10.21
CA TRP A 247 9.27 0.48 -11.56
C TRP A 247 8.45 -0.51 -12.38
N SER A 248 7.74 0.02 -13.37
CA SER A 248 6.85 -0.77 -14.21
C SER A 248 6.72 -0.11 -15.58
N ALA A 249 6.60 -0.92 -16.63
CA ALA A 249 6.10 -0.45 -17.91
C ALA A 249 4.61 -0.06 -17.80
N HIS A 250 3.99 0.32 -18.91
CA HIS A 250 2.58 0.70 -18.93
C HIS A 250 1.66 -0.38 -18.32
N GLY A 251 0.66 0.06 -17.57
CA GLY A 251 -0.27 -0.79 -16.84
C GLY A 251 -0.31 -0.43 -15.36
N PRO A 252 -0.88 -1.31 -14.51
CA PRO A 252 -0.76 -1.17 -13.06
C PRO A 252 0.71 -1.12 -12.62
N GLY A 253 0.97 -0.56 -11.45
CA GLY A 253 2.32 -0.59 -10.86
C GLY A 253 2.59 -1.92 -10.16
N MET A 254 3.86 -2.34 -10.09
CA MET A 254 4.27 -3.47 -9.23
C MET A 254 3.83 -3.29 -7.77
N ALA A 255 3.86 -2.06 -7.25
CA ALA A 255 3.31 -1.71 -5.95
C ALA A 255 1.83 -2.09 -5.79
N SER A 256 1.01 -1.85 -6.83
CA SER A 256 -0.42 -2.20 -6.81
C SER A 256 -0.62 -3.71 -6.73
N ALA A 257 0.16 -4.49 -7.49
CA ALA A 257 0.14 -5.95 -7.39
C ALA A 257 0.54 -6.43 -6.00
N LEU A 258 1.59 -5.86 -5.39
CA LEU A 258 1.96 -6.21 -4.01
C LEU A 258 0.85 -5.88 -3.01
N CYS A 259 0.19 -4.72 -3.13
CA CYS A 259 -0.95 -4.39 -2.27
C CYS A 259 -2.10 -5.39 -2.44
N ALA A 260 -2.44 -5.76 -3.68
CA ALA A 260 -3.49 -6.74 -3.93
C ALA A 260 -3.17 -8.12 -3.32
N LEU A 261 -1.90 -8.53 -3.36
CA LEU A 261 -1.45 -9.85 -2.91
C LEU A 261 -1.10 -9.94 -1.42
N LEU A 262 -0.65 -8.84 -0.83
CA LEU A 262 -0.04 -8.79 0.51
C LEU A 262 -0.73 -7.81 1.45
N SER A 263 -1.85 -7.20 1.05
CA SER A 263 -2.68 -6.40 1.95
C SER A 263 -3.33 -7.24 3.04
N GLU A 264 -3.78 -6.54 4.06
CA GLU A 264 -4.47 -7.09 5.21
C GLU A 264 -5.75 -7.82 4.83
N ALA A 265 -6.49 -7.29 3.85
CA ALA A 265 -7.69 -7.91 3.33
C ALA A 265 -7.39 -9.25 2.64
N ALA A 266 -6.23 -9.37 1.99
CA ALA A 266 -5.80 -10.61 1.34
C ALA A 266 -5.18 -11.61 2.34
N ARG A 267 -4.69 -11.14 3.49
CA ARG A 267 -3.98 -11.95 4.49
C ARG A 267 -4.43 -11.60 5.93
N PRO A 268 -5.71 -11.86 6.27
CA PRO A 268 -6.26 -11.46 7.57
C PRO A 268 -5.55 -12.13 8.75
N GLU A 269 -5.09 -13.37 8.59
CA GLU A 269 -4.36 -14.10 9.63
C GLU A 269 -2.99 -13.46 9.91
N ALA A 270 -2.25 -13.08 8.86
CA ALA A 270 -0.97 -12.39 9.01
C ALA A 270 -1.14 -11.04 9.70
N THR A 271 -2.20 -10.31 9.32
CA THR A 271 -2.55 -9.02 9.92
C THR A 271 -2.83 -9.16 11.41
N ALA A 272 -3.59 -10.19 11.79
CA ALA A 272 -3.88 -10.45 13.18
C ALA A 272 -2.64 -10.80 14.00
N VAL A 273 -1.67 -11.52 13.41
CA VAL A 273 -0.37 -11.78 14.07
C VAL A 273 0.36 -10.48 14.34
N ALA A 274 0.57 -9.65 13.31
CA ALA A 274 1.25 -8.37 13.46
C ALA A 274 0.56 -7.46 14.50
N LEU A 275 -0.77 -7.37 14.46
CA LEU A 275 -1.53 -6.55 15.39
C LEU A 275 -1.48 -7.09 16.84
N ALA A 276 -1.57 -8.40 17.02
CA ALA A 276 -1.42 -9.02 18.34
C ALA A 276 -0.04 -8.72 18.94
N ASP A 277 1.03 -8.81 18.14
CA ASP A 277 2.39 -8.49 18.59
C ASP A 277 2.52 -7.02 19.02
N GLN A 278 1.95 -6.10 18.25
CA GLN A 278 1.91 -4.67 18.61
C GLN A 278 1.13 -4.42 19.91
N LEU A 279 -0.04 -5.04 20.08
CA LEU A 279 -0.84 -4.93 21.30
C LEU A 279 -0.10 -5.51 22.51
N ASN A 280 0.56 -6.66 22.34
CA ASN A 280 1.39 -7.29 23.37
C ASN A 280 2.55 -6.37 23.79
N ALA A 281 3.23 -5.72 22.84
CA ALA A 281 4.29 -4.76 23.13
C ALA A 281 3.79 -3.53 23.90
N LEU A 282 2.53 -3.15 23.71
CA LEU A 282 1.86 -2.09 24.46
C LEU A 282 1.31 -2.55 25.83
N GLY A 283 1.54 -3.81 26.22
CA GLY A 283 1.06 -4.36 27.48
C GLY A 283 -0.40 -4.82 27.46
N HIS A 284 -0.95 -5.10 26.28
CA HIS A 284 -2.28 -5.67 26.08
C HIS A 284 -2.16 -7.12 25.59
N PRO A 285 -2.17 -8.12 26.50
CA PRO A 285 -2.10 -9.53 26.13
C PRO A 285 -3.18 -9.91 25.12
N THR A 286 -2.76 -10.18 23.89
CA THR A 286 -3.63 -10.45 22.74
C THR A 286 -3.08 -11.63 21.95
N HIS A 287 -3.97 -12.55 21.60
CA HIS A 287 -3.69 -13.66 20.70
C HIS A 287 -4.26 -13.36 19.31
N PRO A 288 -3.57 -13.72 18.21
CA PRO A 288 -4.04 -13.46 16.85
C PRO A 288 -5.45 -13.97 16.57
N GLU A 289 -5.81 -15.14 17.10
CA GLU A 289 -7.14 -15.76 16.89
C GLU A 289 -8.31 -14.91 17.42
N GLN A 290 -8.05 -14.05 18.40
CA GLN A 290 -9.03 -13.10 18.93
C GLN A 290 -9.36 -11.98 17.93
N LEU A 291 -8.48 -11.74 16.95
CA LEU A 291 -8.59 -10.66 15.98
C LEU A 291 -9.13 -11.13 14.62
N VAL A 292 -8.98 -12.43 14.30
CA VAL A 292 -9.50 -13.04 13.05
C VAL A 292 -10.92 -13.59 13.22
N SER A 293 -11.40 -13.73 14.46
CA SER A 293 -12.71 -14.31 14.74
C SER A 293 -13.81 -13.64 13.90
N PRO A 294 -14.69 -14.42 13.23
CA PRO A 294 -15.82 -13.84 12.53
C PRO A 294 -16.62 -13.06 13.56
N SER A 295 -16.74 -11.75 13.34
CA SER A 295 -17.62 -10.94 14.16
C SER A 295 -19.02 -11.58 14.12
N PRO A 296 -19.77 -11.66 15.24
CA PRO A 296 -21.18 -12.11 15.24
C PRO A 296 -22.09 -11.29 14.31
N LEU A 297 -21.56 -10.20 13.73
CA LEU A 297 -22.14 -9.47 12.60
C LEU A 297 -22.26 -10.31 11.32
N ARG A 298 -21.36 -11.28 11.05
CA ARG A 298 -21.45 -12.12 9.84
C ARG A 298 -22.62 -13.11 9.94
N ASP A 299 -22.76 -13.76 11.10
CA ASP A 299 -23.90 -14.61 11.43
C ASP A 299 -25.21 -13.81 11.46
N SER A 300 -25.17 -12.55 11.90
CA SER A 300 -26.36 -11.67 11.88
C SER A 300 -26.75 -11.21 10.48
N ILE A 301 -25.79 -10.96 9.58
CA ILE A 301 -26.06 -10.58 8.19
C ILE A 301 -26.58 -11.78 7.38
N GLU A 302 -26.02 -12.98 7.57
CA GLU A 302 -26.50 -14.20 6.93
C GLU A 302 -27.89 -14.60 7.46
N ALA A 303 -28.13 -14.50 8.78
CA ALA A 303 -29.46 -14.71 9.36
C ALA A 303 -30.51 -13.67 8.90
N THR A 304 -30.09 -12.44 8.57
CA THR A 304 -31.01 -11.41 8.05
C THR A 304 -31.28 -11.61 6.54
N ALA A 305 -30.31 -12.13 5.78
CA ALA A 305 -30.49 -12.47 4.38
C ALA A 305 -31.43 -13.67 4.19
N ASP A 306 -31.30 -14.71 5.03
CA ASP A 306 -32.20 -15.87 5.03
C ASP A 306 -33.63 -15.53 5.49
N ALA A 307 -33.79 -14.47 6.30
CA ALA A 307 -35.10 -13.97 6.71
C ALA A 307 -35.81 -13.10 5.65
N LEU A 308 -35.12 -12.75 4.56
CA LEU A 308 -35.62 -11.92 3.46
C LEU A 308 -35.90 -12.71 2.16
N THR A 309 -35.72 -14.03 2.19
CA THR A 309 -36.15 -14.99 1.14
C THR A 309 -37.31 -15.85 1.61
#